data_AF-A0AA41A2V7-F1
#
_entry.id   AF-A0AA41A2V7-F1
#
_cell.length_a   1.000
_cell.length_b   1.000
_cell.length_c   1.000
_cell.angle_alpha   90.00
_cell.angle_beta   90.00
_cell.angle_gamma   90.00
#
_symmetry.space_group_name_H-M   'P 1'
#
loop_
_entity.id
_entity.type
_entity.pdbx_description
1 polymer ?
#
loop_
_entity_poly.entity_id
_entity_poly.type
_entity_poly.pdbx_seq_one_letter_code
_entity_poly.pdbx_strand_id
1 'polypeptide(L)'
;MANEEMLTDIGAGMLAEAFPIEHCPAALKAAKIVARGLADRQWTERFSVCTMGQTVSIPARLYFMSGKLPVSHDDDAWPFVRALQTRSNDGYERQRAARDLLADLQPWGAPFIVALLGEYIVEILDDVSEALTPEVQQILAAFIIDNQAFWATTKRRVTSYWNAYYRSRYASELRRAYRRDEYVGFHLTNRLEAAAFGASMAPCGPRPCR
;
A
#
# COMPACT_ATOMS: atom_id res chain seq x y z
N MET A 1 23.45 6.66 -15.05
CA MET A 1 24.41 5.62 -14.64
C MET A 1 24.19 5.38 -13.16
N ALA A 2 23.33 4.41 -12.82
CA ALA A 2 23.16 4.01 -11.42
C ALA A 2 24.46 3.34 -10.97
N ASN A 3 24.98 3.76 -9.82
CA ASN A 3 26.26 3.30 -9.29
C ASN A 3 26.18 1.77 -9.06
N GLU A 4 26.93 0.96 -9.81
CA GLU A 4 26.93 -0.51 -9.67
C GLU A 4 27.30 -0.97 -8.23
N GLU A 5 27.91 -0.07 -7.44
CA GLU A 5 28.21 -0.23 -6.02
C GLU A 5 26.98 -0.30 -5.10
N MET A 6 25.79 0.13 -5.54
CA MET A 6 24.55 0.07 -4.73
C MET A 6 23.72 -1.19 -4.95
N LEU A 7 24.05 -2.01 -5.95
CA LEU A 7 23.28 -3.21 -6.28
C LEU A 7 23.62 -4.36 -5.35
N THR A 8 22.67 -4.73 -4.49
CA THR A 8 22.79 -5.81 -3.50
C THR A 8 21.83 -6.96 -3.81
N ASP A 9 22.09 -8.13 -3.25
CA ASP A 9 21.09 -9.20 -3.23
C ASP A 9 20.00 -8.87 -2.18
N ILE A 10 18.72 -8.87 -2.59
CA ILE A 10 17.59 -8.67 -1.68
C ILE A 10 17.27 -10.03 -1.04
N GLY A 11 17.88 -10.28 0.11
CA GLY A 11 17.69 -11.53 0.84
C GLY A 11 16.34 -11.66 1.54
N ALA A 12 15.92 -12.90 1.79
CA ALA A 12 14.66 -13.21 2.46
C ALA A 12 14.53 -12.62 3.87
N GLY A 13 15.63 -12.47 4.62
CA GLY A 13 15.60 -11.82 5.93
C GLY A 13 15.10 -10.38 5.86
N MET A 14 15.62 -9.60 4.90
CA MET A 14 15.23 -8.19 4.74
C MET A 14 13.79 -8.05 4.24
N LEU A 15 13.29 -9.00 3.45
CA LEU A 15 11.88 -9.02 3.02
C LEU A 15 10.94 -9.41 4.17
N ALA A 16 11.36 -10.31 5.06
CA ALA A 16 10.56 -10.72 6.22
C ALA A 16 10.35 -9.59 7.24
N GLU A 17 11.31 -8.65 7.34
CA GLU A 17 11.18 -7.43 8.15
C GLU A 17 10.05 -6.49 7.70
N ALA A 18 9.41 -6.74 6.56
CA ALA A 18 8.22 -6.02 6.13
C ALA A 18 6.96 -6.41 6.94
N PHE A 19 7.06 -7.39 7.82
CA PHE A 19 5.95 -7.97 8.56
C PHE A 19 6.23 -8.03 10.07
N PRO A 20 5.19 -7.95 10.92
CA PRO A 20 5.32 -8.16 12.36
C PRO A 20 5.89 -9.53 12.76
N ILE A 21 6.53 -9.61 13.92
CA ILE A 21 7.27 -10.80 14.36
C ILE A 21 6.37 -12.03 14.59
N GLU A 22 5.11 -11.81 14.98
CA GLU A 22 4.11 -12.86 15.16
C GLU A 22 3.80 -13.63 13.87
N HIS A 23 4.07 -13.02 12.71
CA HIS A 23 3.90 -13.63 11.40
C HIS A 23 5.21 -14.20 10.82
N CYS A 24 6.31 -14.18 11.58
CA CYS A 24 7.65 -14.54 11.10
C CYS A 24 7.73 -15.89 10.34
N PRO A 25 7.07 -16.99 10.76
CA PRO A 25 7.15 -18.26 10.03
C PRO A 25 6.62 -18.15 8.58
N ALA A 26 5.41 -17.63 8.41
CA ALA A 26 4.78 -17.46 7.10
C ALA A 26 5.45 -16.35 6.28
N ALA A 27 5.81 -15.23 6.92
CA ALA A 27 6.51 -14.12 6.30
C ALA A 27 7.89 -14.53 5.76
N LEU A 28 8.66 -15.33 6.50
CA LEU A 28 9.98 -15.81 6.06
C LEU A 28 9.85 -16.82 4.92
N LYS A 29 8.81 -17.66 4.94
CA LYS A 29 8.48 -18.58 3.84
C LYS A 29 8.15 -17.79 2.57
N ALA A 30 7.27 -16.79 2.66
CA ALA A 30 6.93 -15.89 1.56
C ALA A 30 8.14 -15.13 1.03
N ALA A 31 8.97 -14.58 1.92
CA ALA A 31 10.17 -13.86 1.58
C ALA A 31 11.18 -14.72 0.79
N LYS A 32 11.35 -16.00 1.15
CA LYS A 32 12.18 -16.95 0.38
C LYS A 32 11.63 -17.20 -1.02
N ILE A 33 10.30 -17.30 -1.16
CA ILE A 33 9.64 -17.46 -2.45
C ILE A 33 9.86 -16.22 -3.32
N VAL A 34 9.62 -15.04 -2.76
CA VAL A 34 9.79 -13.75 -3.45
C VAL A 34 11.24 -13.54 -3.86
N ALA A 35 12.20 -13.71 -2.94
CA ALA A 35 13.63 -13.50 -3.22
C ALA A 35 14.13 -14.31 -4.43
N ARG A 36 13.65 -15.54 -4.63
CA ARG A 36 14.01 -16.37 -5.79
C ARG A 36 13.42 -15.88 -7.12
N GLY A 37 12.36 -15.07 -7.09
CA GLY A 37 11.74 -14.49 -8.28
C GLY A 37 12.22 -13.07 -8.61
N LEU A 38 13.07 -12.50 -7.76
CA LEU A 38 13.66 -11.18 -7.95
C LEU A 38 14.83 -11.22 -8.93
N ALA A 39 15.13 -10.09 -9.56
CA ALA A 39 16.36 -9.91 -10.32
C ALA A 39 17.59 -9.97 -9.40
N ASP A 40 18.64 -10.67 -9.84
CA ASP A 40 19.85 -11.01 -9.07
C ASP A 40 20.55 -9.82 -8.42
N ARG A 41 20.55 -8.65 -9.07
CA ARG A 41 21.22 -7.44 -8.60
C ARG A 41 20.28 -6.25 -8.72
N GLN A 42 19.76 -5.80 -7.58
CA GLN A 42 18.88 -4.65 -7.52
C GLN A 42 19.06 -3.89 -6.21
N TRP A 43 18.48 -2.70 -6.15
CA TRP A 43 18.42 -1.93 -4.93
C TRP A 43 17.00 -1.42 -4.73
N THR A 44 16.60 -1.34 -3.46
CA THR A 44 15.31 -0.79 -3.08
C THR A 44 15.48 0.12 -1.89
N GLU A 45 14.90 1.31 -1.97
CA GLU A 45 14.63 2.09 -0.77
C GLU A 45 13.69 1.30 0.14
N ARG A 46 13.80 1.55 1.44
CA ARG A 46 12.86 0.99 2.40
C ARG A 46 12.28 2.11 3.23
N PHE A 47 11.00 1.98 3.54
CA PHE A 47 10.32 2.92 4.42
C PHE A 47 9.81 2.17 5.65
N SER A 48 9.98 2.81 6.81
CA SER A 48 9.55 2.25 8.09
C SER A 48 8.21 2.81 8.50
N VAL A 49 7.34 1.92 8.98
CA VAL A 49 6.00 2.25 9.46
C VAL A 49 5.69 1.39 10.68
N CYS A 50 4.79 1.88 11.53
CA CYS A 50 4.24 1.13 12.64
C CYS A 50 3.06 0.28 12.15
N THR A 51 3.04 -1.01 12.46
CA THR A 51 1.85 -1.86 12.31
C THR A 51 1.73 -2.74 13.53
N MET A 52 0.52 -2.83 14.10
CA MET A 52 0.25 -3.63 15.29
C MET A 52 1.23 -3.31 16.45
N GLY A 53 1.60 -2.04 16.61
CA GLY A 53 2.56 -1.57 17.63
C GLY A 53 4.04 -1.88 17.34
N GLN A 54 4.37 -2.47 16.19
CA GLN A 54 5.73 -2.83 15.80
C GLN A 54 6.21 -2.02 14.61
N THR A 55 7.49 -1.64 14.61
CA THR A 55 8.10 -1.01 13.43
C THR A 55 8.49 -2.10 12.44
N VAL A 56 7.93 -2.04 11.23
CA VAL A 56 8.30 -2.88 10.10
C VAL A 56 8.97 -2.04 9.01
N SER A 57 9.72 -2.66 8.12
CA SER A 57 10.46 -1.97 7.07
C SER A 57 10.13 -2.55 5.69
N ILE A 58 9.42 -1.78 4.88
CA ILE A 58 8.81 -2.24 3.63
C ILE A 58 9.64 -1.78 2.43
N PRO A 59 9.95 -2.65 1.45
CA PRO A 59 10.61 -2.25 0.23
C PRO A 59 9.72 -1.32 -0.61
N ALA A 60 10.30 -0.24 -1.12
CA ALA A 60 9.59 0.72 -1.96
C ALA A 60 9.25 0.12 -3.33
N ARG A 61 10.19 -0.63 -3.91
CA ARG A 61 10.06 -1.25 -5.24
C ARG A 61 10.85 -2.56 -5.32
N LEU A 62 10.26 -3.59 -5.92
CA LEU A 62 10.90 -4.87 -6.17
C LEU A 62 10.87 -5.17 -7.67
N TYR A 63 12.02 -5.50 -8.23
CA TYR A 63 12.16 -5.90 -9.63
C TYR A 63 12.10 -7.43 -9.73
N PHE A 64 11.00 -7.93 -10.29
CA PHE A 64 10.81 -9.35 -10.52
C PHE A 64 11.31 -9.73 -11.92
N MET A 65 11.99 -10.89 -12.02
CA MET A 65 12.31 -11.49 -13.33
C MET A 65 11.07 -12.09 -13.98
N SER A 66 10.15 -12.59 -13.15
CA SER A 66 8.85 -13.13 -13.54
C SER A 66 7.83 -12.84 -12.44
N GLY A 67 6.62 -12.41 -12.82
CA GLY A 67 5.52 -12.21 -11.87
C GLY A 67 4.93 -13.50 -11.31
N LYS A 68 5.20 -14.66 -11.94
CA LYS A 68 4.69 -15.96 -11.50
C LYS A 68 5.60 -16.55 -10.43
N LEU A 69 5.10 -16.57 -9.19
CA LEU A 69 5.75 -17.20 -8.05
C LEU A 69 5.07 -18.53 -7.69
N PRO A 70 5.83 -19.56 -7.27
CA PRO A 70 5.28 -20.88 -6.96
C PRO A 70 4.67 -20.92 -5.56
N VAL A 71 3.48 -20.34 -5.38
CA VAL A 71 2.73 -20.37 -4.12
C VAL A 71 1.24 -20.62 -4.42
N SER A 72 0.62 -21.55 -3.68
CA SER A 72 -0.82 -21.84 -3.79
C SER A 72 -1.63 -20.83 -2.99
N HIS A 73 -2.90 -20.62 -3.36
CA HIS A 73 -3.79 -19.73 -2.59
C HIS A 73 -4.07 -20.26 -1.17
N ASP A 74 -4.09 -21.58 -0.98
CA ASP A 74 -4.32 -22.21 0.33
C ASP A 74 -3.06 -22.24 1.23
N ASP A 75 -1.93 -21.74 0.73
CA ASP A 75 -0.67 -21.71 1.47
C ASP A 75 -0.64 -20.50 2.42
N ASP A 76 -0.19 -20.70 3.66
CA ASP A 76 -0.08 -19.65 4.68
C ASP A 76 0.83 -18.47 4.27
N ALA A 77 1.78 -18.70 3.36
CA ALA A 77 2.65 -17.67 2.79
C ALA A 77 1.95 -16.81 1.72
N TRP A 78 0.82 -17.25 1.16
CA TRP A 78 0.12 -16.58 0.07
C TRP A 78 -0.12 -15.08 0.31
N PRO A 79 -0.80 -14.66 1.39
CA PRO A 79 -1.10 -13.23 1.56
C PRO A 79 0.16 -12.38 1.74
N PHE A 80 1.23 -12.94 2.33
CA PHE A 80 2.52 -12.26 2.47
C PHE A 80 3.27 -12.12 1.12
N VAL A 81 3.16 -13.13 0.26
CA VAL A 81 3.67 -13.03 -1.12
C VAL A 81 2.92 -11.93 -1.89
N ARG A 82 1.59 -11.88 -1.79
CA ARG A 82 0.79 -10.82 -2.42
C ARG A 82 1.15 -9.44 -1.88
N ALA A 83 1.33 -9.30 -0.57
CA ALA A 83 1.81 -8.05 0.02
C ALA A 83 3.12 -7.56 -0.59
N LEU A 84 4.13 -8.42 -0.70
CA LEU A 84 5.40 -8.06 -1.36
C LEU A 84 5.21 -7.76 -2.86
N GLN A 85 4.35 -8.49 -3.56
CA GLN A 85 4.06 -8.25 -4.98
C GLN A 85 3.34 -6.93 -5.25
N THR A 86 2.66 -6.34 -4.25
CA THR A 86 2.19 -4.95 -4.38
C THR A 86 3.33 -3.97 -4.65
N ARG A 87 4.58 -4.33 -4.35
CA ARG A 87 5.78 -3.50 -4.59
C ARG A 87 6.46 -3.80 -5.92
N SER A 88 5.85 -4.65 -6.76
CA SER A 88 6.41 -5.04 -8.06
C SER A 88 6.70 -3.86 -9.00
N ASN A 89 7.68 -4.05 -9.89
CA ASN A 89 7.97 -3.15 -10.99
C ASN A 89 6.87 -3.11 -12.06
N ASP A 90 6.01 -4.11 -12.12
CA ASP A 90 4.87 -4.19 -13.04
C ASP A 90 3.59 -3.61 -12.40
N GLY A 91 2.92 -2.68 -13.07
CA GLY A 91 1.63 -2.14 -12.61
C GLY A 91 0.51 -3.18 -12.54
N TYR A 92 0.49 -4.14 -13.46
CA TYR A 92 -0.54 -5.18 -13.49
C TYR A 92 -0.41 -6.15 -12.33
N GLU A 93 0.83 -6.52 -11.96
CA GLU A 93 1.06 -7.37 -10.79
C GLU A 93 0.68 -6.66 -9.49
N ARG A 94 1.00 -5.36 -9.38
CA ARG A 94 0.62 -4.56 -8.20
C ARG A 94 -0.89 -4.53 -8.01
N GLN A 95 -1.63 -4.30 -9.11
CA GLN A 95 -3.09 -4.26 -9.08
C GLN A 95 -3.69 -5.63 -8.70
N ARG A 96 -3.22 -6.71 -9.34
CA ARG A 96 -3.65 -8.08 -8.98
C ARG A 96 -3.39 -8.36 -7.50
N ALA A 97 -2.20 -8.04 -7.01
CA ALA A 97 -1.83 -8.28 -5.63
C ALA A 97 -2.64 -7.44 -4.64
N ALA A 98 -2.97 -6.19 -5.00
CA ALA A 98 -3.85 -5.35 -4.20
C ALA A 98 -5.24 -5.96 -4.05
N ARG A 99 -5.84 -6.44 -5.15
CA ARG A 99 -7.15 -7.11 -5.12
C ARG A 99 -7.14 -8.34 -4.21
N ASP A 100 -6.11 -9.18 -4.33
CA ASP A 100 -6.02 -10.39 -3.50
C ASP A 100 -5.85 -10.05 -2.01
N LEU A 101 -5.10 -9.00 -1.67
CA LEU A 101 -4.98 -8.53 -0.29
C LEU A 101 -6.27 -7.90 0.24
N LEU A 102 -7.01 -7.17 -0.59
CA LEU A 102 -8.25 -6.51 -0.19
C LEU A 102 -9.39 -7.50 0.07
N ALA A 103 -9.35 -8.69 -0.54
CA ALA A 103 -10.37 -9.72 -0.36
C ALA A 103 -10.46 -10.23 1.10
N ASP A 104 -9.34 -10.27 1.81
CA ASP A 104 -9.26 -10.60 3.24
C ASP A 104 -8.15 -9.75 3.91
N LEU A 105 -8.39 -8.44 3.97
CA LEU A 105 -7.38 -7.51 4.47
C LEU A 105 -7.17 -7.69 5.98
N GLN A 106 -5.96 -8.09 6.35
CA GLN A 106 -5.51 -8.14 7.74
C GLN A 106 -4.79 -6.84 8.14
N PRO A 107 -4.73 -6.47 9.44
CA PRO A 107 -4.11 -5.21 9.89
C PRO A 107 -2.67 -5.01 9.42
N TRP A 108 -1.85 -6.06 9.42
CA TRP A 108 -0.47 -6.01 8.91
C TRP A 108 -0.37 -5.75 7.40
N GLY A 109 -1.45 -5.95 6.65
CA GLY A 109 -1.54 -5.70 5.21
C GLY A 109 -1.82 -4.22 4.87
N ALA A 110 -2.34 -3.44 5.82
CA ALA A 110 -2.70 -2.03 5.63
C ALA A 110 -1.56 -1.15 5.04
N PRO A 111 -0.29 -1.27 5.50
CA PRO A 111 0.81 -0.51 4.92
C PRO A 111 0.96 -0.66 3.40
N PHE A 112 0.74 -1.87 2.88
CA PHE A 112 0.90 -2.20 1.47
C PHE A 112 -0.19 -1.56 0.61
N ILE A 113 -1.42 -1.51 1.13
CA ILE A 113 -2.55 -0.83 0.49
C ILE A 113 -2.38 0.69 0.55
N VAL A 114 -2.05 1.27 1.70
CA VAL A 114 -1.89 2.72 1.84
C VAL A 114 -0.70 3.24 1.02
N ALA A 115 0.38 2.46 0.88
CA ALA A 115 1.49 2.81 0.01
C ALA A 115 1.06 2.96 -1.46
N LEU A 116 0.19 2.06 -1.96
CA LEU A 116 -0.34 2.11 -3.33
C LEU A 116 -1.18 3.36 -3.59
N LEU A 117 -1.87 3.90 -2.58
CA LEU A 117 -2.63 5.14 -2.73
C LEU A 117 -1.75 6.32 -3.15
N GLY A 118 -0.49 6.30 -2.73
CA GLY A 118 0.51 7.29 -3.07
C GLY A 118 1.28 6.96 -4.34
N GLU A 119 0.72 6.14 -5.26
CA GLU A 119 1.30 5.79 -6.56
C GLU A 119 0.46 6.33 -7.72
N TYR A 120 0.99 6.31 -8.94
CA TYR A 120 0.40 7.00 -10.09
C TYR A 120 -0.66 6.19 -10.86
N ILE A 121 -0.95 4.95 -10.45
CA ILE A 121 -1.88 4.05 -11.15
C ILE A 121 -3.29 4.26 -10.62
N VAL A 122 -4.15 4.90 -11.43
CA VAL A 122 -5.51 5.25 -11.00
C VAL A 122 -6.39 4.02 -10.85
N GLU A 123 -6.19 2.99 -11.66
CA GLU A 123 -6.98 1.76 -11.63
C GLU A 123 -6.85 1.00 -10.30
N ILE A 124 -5.70 1.13 -9.63
CA ILE A 124 -5.51 0.57 -8.27
C ILE A 124 -6.32 1.39 -7.25
N LEU A 125 -6.41 2.70 -7.44
CA LEU A 125 -7.24 3.54 -6.57
C LEU A 125 -8.72 3.18 -6.75
N ASP A 126 -9.19 2.95 -7.97
CA ASP A 126 -10.55 2.51 -8.24
C ASP A 126 -10.84 1.17 -7.54
N ASP A 127 -9.95 0.17 -7.69
CA ASP A 127 -10.09 -1.12 -7.00
C ASP A 127 -10.15 -0.98 -5.47
N VAL A 128 -9.28 -0.15 -4.88
CA VAL A 128 -9.30 0.11 -3.43
C VAL A 128 -10.62 0.77 -3.04
N SER A 129 -11.09 1.75 -3.81
CA SER A 129 -12.35 2.47 -3.54
C SER A 129 -13.55 1.54 -3.54
N GLU A 130 -13.60 0.61 -4.49
CA GLU A 130 -14.65 -0.41 -4.57
C GLU A 130 -14.60 -1.41 -3.40
N ALA A 131 -13.39 -1.77 -2.94
CA ALA A 131 -13.19 -2.71 -1.85
C ALA A 131 -13.33 -2.12 -0.43
N LEU A 132 -13.53 -0.80 -0.27
CA LEU A 132 -13.67 -0.16 1.04
C LEU A 132 -15.00 -0.50 1.73
N THR A 133 -15.09 -1.67 2.34
CA THR A 133 -16.14 -1.96 3.35
C THR A 133 -15.87 -1.18 4.65
N PRO A 134 -16.83 -1.09 5.58
CA PRO A 134 -16.59 -0.49 6.90
C PRO A 134 -15.40 -1.12 7.65
N GLU A 135 -15.23 -2.43 7.55
CA GLU A 135 -14.15 -3.18 8.19
C GLU A 135 -12.79 -2.83 7.58
N VAL A 136 -12.68 -2.89 6.24
CA VAL A 136 -11.46 -2.48 5.52
C VAL A 136 -11.11 -1.03 5.84
N GLN A 137 -12.10 -0.14 5.83
CA GLN A 137 -11.91 1.27 6.15
C GLN A 137 -11.38 1.47 7.58
N GLN A 138 -11.88 0.73 8.57
CA GLN A 138 -11.39 0.79 9.95
C GLN A 138 -9.94 0.31 10.07
N ILE A 139 -9.58 -0.77 9.36
CA ILE A 139 -8.21 -1.29 9.34
C ILE A 139 -7.24 -0.24 8.79
N LEU A 140 -7.56 0.36 7.64
CA LEU A 140 -6.73 1.40 7.03
C LEU A 140 -6.68 2.67 7.90
N ALA A 141 -7.79 3.05 8.52
CA ALA A 141 -7.87 4.20 9.42
C ALA A 141 -6.99 4.02 10.66
N ALA A 142 -7.01 2.85 11.30
CA ALA A 142 -6.17 2.54 12.45
C ALA A 142 -4.68 2.68 12.07
N PHE A 143 -4.27 2.10 10.94
CA PHE A 143 -2.91 2.26 10.43
C PHE A 143 -2.54 3.74 10.18
N ILE A 144 -3.45 4.54 9.63
CA ILE A 144 -3.23 5.97 9.37
C ILE A 144 -3.01 6.76 10.67
N ILE A 145 -3.78 6.47 11.71
CA ILE A 145 -3.66 7.12 13.03
C ILE A 145 -2.25 6.91 13.61
N ASP A 146 -1.72 5.69 13.48
CA ASP A 146 -0.39 5.33 13.98
C ASP A 146 0.75 5.86 13.08
N ASN A 147 0.45 6.26 11.85
CA ASN A 147 1.45 6.60 10.82
C ASN A 147 1.17 7.94 10.11
N GLN A 148 0.83 8.97 10.88
CA GLN A 148 0.40 10.27 10.32
C GLN A 148 1.43 10.93 9.38
N ALA A 149 2.73 10.82 9.67
CA ALA A 149 3.79 11.37 8.81
C ALA A 149 3.87 10.65 7.45
N PHE A 150 3.73 9.32 7.46
CA PHE A 150 3.65 8.52 6.25
C PHE A 150 2.39 8.89 5.46
N TRP A 151 1.24 8.99 6.13
CA TRP A 151 -0.02 9.40 5.51
C TRP A 151 0.06 10.79 4.86
N ALA A 152 0.64 11.77 5.54
CA ALA A 152 0.86 13.11 5.01
C ALA A 152 1.74 13.11 3.75
N THR A 153 2.68 12.17 3.65
CA THR A 153 3.51 11.97 2.45
C THR A 153 2.71 11.33 1.32
N THR A 154 1.90 10.31 1.62
CA THR A 154 0.97 9.67 0.66
C THR A 154 0.02 10.68 0.03
N LYS A 155 -0.62 11.55 0.82
CA LYS A 155 -1.51 12.62 0.30
C LYS A 155 -0.79 13.62 -0.61
N ARG A 156 0.46 13.97 -0.27
CA ARG A 156 1.29 14.83 -1.13
C ARG A 156 1.57 14.16 -2.49
N ARG A 157 1.84 12.86 -2.50
CA ARG A 157 2.04 12.09 -3.74
C ARG A 157 0.76 12.02 -4.58
N VAL A 158 -0.40 11.74 -3.97
CA VAL A 158 -1.72 11.79 -4.65
C VAL A 158 -1.91 13.13 -5.36
N THR A 159 -1.65 14.24 -4.66
CA THR A 159 -1.76 15.59 -5.23
C THR A 159 -0.77 15.81 -6.38
N SER A 160 0.49 15.38 -6.20
CA SER A 160 1.54 15.50 -7.21
C SER A 160 1.21 14.74 -8.49
N TYR A 161 0.72 13.50 -8.37
CA TYR A 161 0.39 12.67 -9.53
C TYR A 161 -0.86 13.13 -10.25
N TRP A 162 -1.90 13.53 -9.52
CA TRP A 162 -3.04 14.22 -10.14
C TRP A 162 -2.58 15.42 -10.95
N ASN A 163 -1.75 16.29 -10.37
CA ASN A 163 -1.28 17.50 -11.05
C ASN A 163 -0.41 17.19 -12.27
N ALA A 164 0.47 16.20 -12.19
CA ALA A 164 1.39 15.84 -13.27
C ALA A 164 0.71 15.09 -14.43
N TYR A 165 -0.23 14.19 -14.14
CA TYR A 165 -0.75 13.23 -15.11
C TYR A 165 -2.21 13.42 -15.49
N TYR A 166 -3.03 14.08 -14.67
CA TYR A 166 -4.48 14.12 -14.86
C TYR A 166 -5.05 15.54 -14.98
N ARG A 167 -4.45 16.55 -14.32
CA ARG A 167 -4.94 17.94 -14.35
C ARG A 167 -5.00 18.54 -15.75
N SER A 168 -3.99 18.32 -16.57
CA SER A 168 -3.93 18.85 -17.95
C SER A 168 -4.36 17.83 -19.01
N ARG A 169 -4.61 16.59 -18.60
CA ARG A 169 -5.02 15.54 -19.53
C ARG A 169 -6.48 15.78 -19.92
N TYR A 170 -6.68 16.09 -21.19
CA TYR A 170 -8.01 16.03 -21.78
C TYR A 170 -8.48 14.59 -21.70
N ALA A 171 -9.43 14.30 -20.82
CA ALA A 171 -10.20 13.06 -20.96
C ALA A 171 -10.90 13.15 -22.32
N SER A 172 -10.58 12.22 -23.23
CA SER A 172 -11.06 12.23 -24.62
C SER A 172 -12.58 12.32 -24.71
N GLU A 173 -13.27 11.83 -23.68
CA GLU A 173 -14.73 11.83 -23.56
C GLU A 173 -15.29 13.16 -23.03
N LEU A 174 -14.63 13.79 -22.04
CA LEU A 174 -15.15 14.97 -21.35
C LEU A 174 -14.73 16.31 -21.99
N ARG A 175 -13.77 16.30 -22.93
CA ARG A 175 -13.19 17.50 -23.57
C ARG A 175 -12.80 18.60 -22.57
N ARG A 176 -12.42 18.23 -21.35
CA ARG A 176 -11.96 19.15 -20.31
C ARG A 176 -10.93 18.49 -19.40
N ALA A 177 -10.20 19.34 -18.68
CA ALA A 177 -9.34 18.94 -17.59
C ALA A 177 -10.12 18.11 -16.56
N TYR A 178 -9.52 17.00 -16.13
CA TYR A 178 -10.06 16.16 -15.08
C TYR A 178 -10.01 16.91 -13.75
N ARG A 179 -11.17 17.23 -13.20
CA ARG A 179 -11.24 18.11 -12.03
C ARG A 179 -10.73 17.40 -10.78
N ARG A 180 -10.34 18.19 -9.79
CA ARG A 180 -9.86 17.69 -8.51
C ARG A 180 -10.92 16.85 -7.80
N ASP A 181 -12.19 17.26 -7.88
CA ASP A 181 -13.35 16.58 -7.30
C ASP A 181 -13.86 15.40 -8.13
N GLU A 182 -13.15 15.02 -9.19
CA GLU A 182 -13.45 13.82 -9.98
C GLU A 182 -12.40 12.72 -9.74
N TYR A 183 -11.21 13.07 -9.24
CA TYR A 183 -10.14 12.11 -9.02
C TYR A 183 -10.35 11.26 -7.79
N VAL A 184 -10.50 9.96 -8.02
CA VAL A 184 -10.66 8.91 -7.02
C VAL A 184 -9.65 9.03 -5.86
N GLY A 185 -8.41 9.43 -6.13
CA GLY A 185 -7.39 9.62 -5.09
C GLY A 185 -7.79 10.66 -4.03
N PHE A 186 -8.45 11.76 -4.41
CA PHE A 186 -8.94 12.74 -3.44
C PHE A 186 -10.17 12.25 -2.67
N HIS A 187 -11.08 11.51 -3.31
CA HIS A 187 -12.22 10.90 -2.61
C HIS A 187 -11.76 9.87 -1.58
N LEU A 188 -10.85 8.98 -1.95
CA LEU A 188 -10.26 7.98 -1.06
C LEU A 188 -9.57 8.61 0.14
N THR A 189 -8.68 9.58 -0.10
CA THR A 189 -7.94 10.24 0.97
C THR A 189 -8.90 10.95 1.94
N ASN A 190 -9.89 11.69 1.44
CA ASN A 190 -10.89 12.33 2.30
C ASN A 190 -11.70 11.31 3.13
N ARG A 191 -12.12 10.20 2.50
CA ARG A 191 -12.90 9.14 3.17
C ARG A 191 -12.10 8.47 4.28
N LEU A 192 -10.83 8.16 4.03
CA LEU A 192 -9.93 7.57 5.03
C LEU A 192 -9.56 8.56 6.14
N GLU A 193 -9.40 9.85 5.84
CA GLU A 193 -9.19 10.87 6.87
C GLU A 193 -10.40 11.07 7.78
N ALA A 194 -11.61 11.07 7.20
CA ALA A 194 -12.83 11.12 7.98
C ALA A 194 -12.96 9.89 8.90
N ALA A 195 -12.56 8.71 8.42
CA ALA A 195 -12.54 7.49 9.22
C ALA A 195 -11.49 7.54 10.35
N ALA A 196 -10.29 8.04 10.07
CA ALA A 196 -9.18 8.09 11.01
C ALA A 196 -9.35 9.20 12.07
N PHE A 197 -9.86 10.37 11.69
CA PHE A 197 -9.82 11.57 12.53
C PHE A 197 -11.20 12.20 12.79
N GLY A 198 -12.23 11.79 12.05
CA GLY A 198 -13.58 12.39 12.13
C GLY A 198 -14.29 12.17 13.47
N ALA A 199 -13.92 11.13 14.23
CA ALA A 199 -14.44 10.92 15.59
C ALA A 199 -13.80 11.86 16.64
N SER A 200 -12.71 12.55 16.32
CA SER A 200 -12.01 13.47 17.23
C SER A 200 -12.52 14.93 17.18
N MET A 201 -13.55 15.23 16.38
CA MET A 201 -14.19 16.55 16.31
C MET A 201 -15.70 16.52 16.64
N ALA A 202 -16.17 15.55 17.42
CA ALA A 202 -17.43 15.73 18.13
C ALA A 202 -17.17 16.69 19.30
N PRO A 203 -17.84 17.86 19.41
CA PRO A 203 -17.77 18.64 20.64
C PRO A 203 -18.24 17.73 21.78
N CYS A 204 -17.44 17.63 22.84
CA CYS A 204 -17.90 17.05 24.10
C CYS A 204 -19.16 17.83 24.53
N GLY A 205 -20.33 17.32 24.16
CA GLY A 205 -21.58 17.75 24.72
C GLY A 205 -21.56 17.45 26.23
N PRO A 206 -22.14 18.32 27.07
CA PRO A 206 -22.11 18.11 28.50
C PRO A 206 -22.79 16.79 28.83
N ARG A 207 -22.06 15.88 29.50
CA ARG A 207 -22.66 14.65 30.02
C ARG A 207 -23.68 15.03 31.10
N PRO A 208 -24.94 14.60 31.03
CA PRO A 208 -25.86 14.78 32.13
C PRO A 208 -25.42 13.89 33.29
N CYS A 209 -25.34 14.49 34.48
CA CYS A 209 -25.18 13.74 35.72
C CYS A 209 -26.44 12.90 35.94
N ARG A 210 -26.30 11.57 35.95
CA ARG A 210 -27.18 10.64 36.67
C ARG A 210 -26.38 9.42 37.11
#